data_AF-A0A9P8JWV0-F1
#
_entry.id   AF-A0A9P8JWV0-F1
#
_cell.length_a   1.000
_cell.length_b   1.000
_cell.length_c   1.000
_cell.angle_alpha   90.00
_cell.angle_beta   90.00
_cell.angle_gamma   90.00
#
_symmetry.space_group_name_H-M   'P 1'
#
loop_
_entity.id
_entity.type
_entity.pdbx_description
1 polymer ?
#
loop_
_entity_poly.entity_id
_entity_poly.type
_entity_poly.pdbx_seq_one_letter_code
_entity_poly.pdbx_strand_id
1 'polypeptide(L)' 'MDSMRKQFDQDLLLDGRYQTLSPLNHGSFGMVFLAKNVKTDATVAIKCIIKSSGSDTCPTAIAV' A
#
# COMPACT_ATOMS: atom_id res chain seq x y z
N MET A 1 -0.71 8.08 17.04
CA MET A 1 -0.92 8.11 15.57
C MET A 1 0.06 7.13 14.99
N ASP A 2 -0.29 5.86 15.05
CA ASP A 2 0.50 4.79 14.47
C ASP A 2 0.03 4.63 13.04
N SER A 3 0.63 5.43 12.14
CA SER A 3 0.47 5.33 10.69
C SER A 3 0.64 3.87 10.30
N MET A 4 -0.50 3.25 10.04
CA MET A 4 -0.73 1.84 9.77
C MET A 4 0.47 1.20 9.07
N ARG A 5 1.35 0.58 9.89
CA ARG A 5 2.38 -0.34 9.40
C ARG A 5 1.65 -1.58 8.93
N LYS A 6 1.06 -1.56 7.74
CA LYS A 6 0.81 -2.80 7.03
C LYS A 6 2.20 -3.34 6.76
N GLN A 7 2.64 -4.31 7.56
CA GLN A 7 3.92 -4.97 7.35
C GLN A 7 3.97 -5.41 5.90
N PHE A 8 4.92 -4.85 5.16
CA PHE A 8 5.24 -5.34 3.84
C PHE A 8 5.48 -6.83 3.94
N ASP A 9 4.75 -7.61 3.14
CA ASP A 9 4.99 -9.02 3.00
C ASP A 9 5.71 -9.21 1.66
N GLN A 10 6.93 -9.73 1.74
CA GLN A 10 7.75 -9.98 0.55
C GLN A 10 7.17 -11.19 -0.19
N ASP A 11 7.17 -11.13 -1.51
CA ASP A 11 6.66 -12.21 -2.37
C ASP A 11 5.13 -12.45 -2.28
N LEU A 12 4.39 -11.51 -1.71
CA LEU A 12 2.92 -11.50 -1.73
C LEU A 12 2.41 -11.34 -3.16
N LEU A 13 1.56 -12.27 -3.59
CA LEU A 13 0.93 -12.23 -4.91
C LEU A 13 -0.40 -11.46 -4.86
N LEU A 14 -0.38 -10.22 -5.33
CA LEU A 14 -1.56 -9.36 -5.44
C LEU A 14 -2.36 -9.71 -6.69
N ASP A 15 -3.66 -9.94 -6.52
CA ASP A 15 -4.61 -10.21 -7.61
C ASP A 15 -4.16 -11.37 -8.53
N GLY A 16 -3.39 -12.33 -7.99
CA GLY A 16 -2.83 -13.43 -8.77
C GLY A 16 -1.83 -13.00 -9.86
N ARG A 17 -1.36 -11.75 -9.87
CA ARG A 17 -0.60 -11.17 -10.98
C ARG A 17 0.68 -10.43 -10.59
N TYR A 18 0.66 -9.72 -9.47
CA TYR A 18 1.77 -8.86 -9.09
C TYR A 18 2.43 -9.37 -7.83
N GLN A 19 3.65 -9.88 -7.96
CA GLN A 19 4.46 -10.32 -6.83
C GLN A 19 5.21 -9.14 -6.23
N THR A 20 5.01 -8.85 -4.95
CA THR A 20 5.73 -7.78 -4.24
C THR A 20 7.21 -8.12 -4.08
N LEU A 21 8.09 -7.14 -4.27
CA LEU A 21 9.54 -7.32 -4.21
C LEU A 21 10.18 -6.52 -3.08
N SER A 22 9.82 -5.24 -2.95
CA SER A 22 10.34 -4.38 -1.89
C SER A 22 9.43 -3.19 -1.64
N PRO A 23 9.43 -2.62 -0.42
CA PRO A 23 8.78 -1.34 -0.16
C PRO A 23 9.53 -0.21 -0.88
N LEU A 24 8.80 0.72 -1.48
CA LEU A 24 9.38 1.93 -2.10
C LEU A 24 9.10 3.17 -1.27
N ASN A 25 7.84 3.38 -0.88
CA ASN A 25 7.43 4.57 -0.14
C ASN A 25 6.23 4.28 0.76
N HIS A 26 6.04 5.12 1.77
CA HIS A 26 4.86 5.12 2.62
C HIS A 26 4.38 6.56 2.82
N GLY A 27 3.06 6.76 2.87
CA GLY A 27 2.45 8.05 3.13
C GLY A 27 1.05 7.89 3.73
N SER A 28 0.40 9.01 4.07
CA SER A 28 -0.94 9.02 4.68
C SER A 28 -2.00 8.27 3.86
N PHE A 29 -1.87 8.28 2.54
CA PHE A 29 -2.81 7.62 1.62
C PHE A 29 -2.53 6.13 1.39
N GLY A 30 -1.45 5.60 1.96
CA GLY A 30 -1.08 4.18 1.85
C GLY A 30 0.37 3.96 1.46
N MET A 31 0.63 2.80 0.85
CA MET A 31 1.99 2.28 0.67
C MET A 31 2.27 1.97 -0.80
N VAL A 32 3.52 2.22 -1.23
CA VAL A 32 4.00 1.92 -2.58
C VAL A 32 5.06 0.84 -2.50
N PHE A 33 4.93 -0.17 -3.36
CA PHE A 33 5.88 -1.29 -3.45
C PHE A 33 6.39 -1.44 -4.88
N LEU A 34 7.61 -1.92 -5.01
CA LEU A 34 8.12 -2.51 -6.24
C LEU A 34 7.50 -3.90 -6.36
N ALA A 35 7.03 -4.24 -7.55
CA ALA A 35 6.43 -5.53 -7.83
C ALA A 35 6.79 -6.03 -9.23
N LYS A 36 6.72 -7.34 -9.43
CA LYS A 36 6.86 -8.00 -10.73
C LYS A 36 5.49 -8.41 -11.26
N ASN A 37 5.14 -7.99 -12.46
CA ASN A 37 4.00 -8.54 -13.19
C ASN A 37 4.38 -9.92 -13.75
N VAL A 38 3.90 -11.00 -13.15
CA VAL A 38 4.30 -12.37 -13.48
C VAL A 38 3.87 -12.82 -14.89
N LYS A 39 2.94 -12.10 -15.53
CA LYS A 39 2.50 -12.41 -16.90
C LYS A 39 3.39 -11.81 -17.98
N THR A 40 4.12 -10.73 -17.67
CA THR A 40 4.90 -9.97 -18.67
C THR A 40 6.35 -9.75 -18.26
N ASP A 41 6.75 -10.27 -17.10
CA ASP A 41 8.04 -10.01 -16.43
C ASP A 41 8.39 -8.53 -16.18
N ALA A 42 7.41 -7.63 -16.32
CA ALA A 42 7.64 -6.20 -16.16
C ALA A 42 7.74 -5.82 -14.67
N THR A 43 8.75 -5.03 -14.34
CA THR A 43 8.89 -4.39 -13.03
C THR A 43 8.00 -3.14 -12.96
N VAL A 44 7.15 -3.06 -11.96
CA VAL A 44 6.16 -1.98 -11.78
C VAL A 44 6.15 -1.46 -10.35
N ALA A 45 5.67 -0.23 -10.16
CA ALA A 45 5.30 0.29 -8.84
C ALA A 45 3.81 0.11 -8.61
N ILE A 46 3.41 -0.40 -7.44
CA ILE A 46 2.01 -0.55 -7.03
C ILE A 46 1.76 0.28 -5.79
N LYS A 47 0.78 1.20 -5.87
CA LYS A 47 0.30 1.99 -4.73
C LYS A 47 -0.98 1.36 -4.17
N CYS A 48 -0.88 0.78 -2.99
CA CYS A 48 -2.02 0.29 -2.22
C CYS A 48 -2.64 1.44 -1.43
N ILE A 49 -3.89 1.79 -1.76
CA ILE A 49 -4.64 2.84 -1.07
C ILE A 49 -5.35 2.25 0.15
N ILE A 50 -5.26 2.92 1.28
CA ILE A 50 -6.01 2.55 2.48
C ILE A 50 -7.48 2.80 2.19
N LYS A 51 -8.31 1.75 2.26
CA LYS A 51 -9.76 1.92 2.21
C LYS A 51 -10.19 2.64 3.48
N SER A 52 -10.80 3.81 3.35
CA SER A 52 -11.46 4.47 4.47
C SER A 52 -12.60 3.58 4.96
N SER A 53 -12.35 2.75 5.96
CA SER A 53 -13.44 2.21 6.77
C SER A 53 -14.10 3.41 7.41
N GLY A 54 -15.35 3.70 7.06
CA GLY A 54 -16.17 4.73 7.71
C GLY A 54 -16.53 4.33 9.15
N SER A 55 -15.54 4.07 9.97
CA SER A 55 -15.64 3.66 11.37
C SER A 55 -14.26 3.79 12.02
N ASP A 56 -13.75 5.02 12.11
CA ASP A 56 -12.93 5.44 13.23
C ASP A 56 -13.22 6.92 13.39
N THR A 57 -14.13 7.24 14.32
CA THR A 57 -14.37 8.60 14.78
C THR A 57 -13.07 9.14 15.40
N CYS A 58 -12.24 9.79 14.59
CA CYS A 58 -11.22 10.69 15.09
C CYS A 58 -11.69 12.13 14.84
N PRO A 59 -12.14 12.86 15.89
CA PRO A 59 -12.37 14.28 15.74
C PRO A 59 -10.99 14.92 15.75
N THR A 60 -10.52 15.42 14.62
CA THR A 60 -9.35 16.30 14.64
C THR A 60 -9.50 17.34 13.55
N ALA A 61 -10.09 18.45 13.99
CA ALA A 61 -9.76 19.83 13.70
C ALA A 61 -9.37 20.21 12.25
N ILE A 62 -10.15 21.15 11.73
CA ILE A 62 -9.81 22.16 10.73
C ILE A 62 -8.30 22.36 10.57
N ALA A 63 -7.82 22.29 9.34
CA ALA A 63 -6.64 23.03 8.89
C ALA A 63 -7.06 23.90 7.70
N VAL A 64 -6.75 25.19 7.80
CA VAL A 64 -6.99 26.28 6.84
C VAL A 64 -6.29 26.02 5.51
#